data_AF-A0A3B8WIP3-F1
#
_entry.id   AF-A0A3B8WIP3-F1
#
_cell.length_a   1.000
_cell.length_b   1.000
_cell.length_c   1.000
_cell.angle_alpha   90.00
_cell.angle_beta   90.00
_cell.angle_gamma   90.00
#
_symmetry.space_group_name_H-M   'P 1'
#
loop_
_entity.id
_entity.type
_entity.pdbx_description
1 polymer ?
#
loop_
_entity_poly.entity_id
_entity_poly.type
_entity_poly.pdbx_seq_one_letter_code
_entity_poly.pdbx_strand_id
1 'polypeptide(L)'
;TSENLYIADLVWKWAPNGNNREQQLTLSGEYLYGDELNQFAASDDTNEGWYVSGVYQFAPQWSAGVRYGEVDLQEAHGDHFHNQ
;
A
#
# COMPACT_ATOMS: atom_id res chain seq x y z
N THR A 1 -13.11 -23.22 7.45
CA THR A 1 -11.96 -22.31 7.43
C THR A 1 -12.16 -21.41 6.25
N SER A 2 -12.78 -20.25 6.47
CA SER A 2 -12.96 -19.26 5.41
C SER A 2 -12.02 -18.14 5.75
N GLU A 3 -10.89 -18.09 5.06
CA GLU A 3 -9.87 -17.05 5.19
C GLU A 3 -10.19 -16.04 4.09
N ASN A 4 -10.59 -14.82 4.47
CA ASN A 4 -10.96 -13.81 3.48
C ASN A 4 -9.80 -12.83 3.32
N LEU A 5 -9.11 -12.95 2.18
CA LEU A 5 -8.08 -12.00 1.76
C LEU A 5 -8.66 -11.07 0.70
N TYR A 6 -8.61 -9.78 0.98
CA TYR A 6 -9.04 -8.72 0.08
C TYR A 6 -7.82 -7.91 -0.33
N ILE A 7 -7.66 -7.74 -1.64
CA ILE A 7 -6.60 -6.93 -2.23
C ILE A 7 -7.25 -5.96 -3.21
N ALA A 8 -6.90 -4.68 -3.09
CA ALA A 8 -7.32 -3.64 -4.00
C ALA A 8 -6.09 -2.93 -4.55
N ASP A 9 -5.97 -2.87 -5.87
CA ASP A 9 -4.93 -2.12 -6.56
C ASP A 9 -5.54 -1.01 -7.41
N LEU A 10 -4.87 0.14 -7.46
CA LEU A 10 -5.29 1.30 -8.23
C LEU A 10 -4.08 1.95 -8.88
N VAL A 11 -4.16 2.18 -10.20
CA VAL A 11 -3.16 2.94 -10.95
C VAL A 11 -3.84 4.02 -11.76
N TRP A 12 -3.44 5.26 -11.50
CA TRP A 12 -3.92 6.43 -12.22
C TRP A 12 -2.77 7.14 -12.92
N LYS A 13 -2.95 7.37 -14.23
CA LYS A 13 -2.01 8.11 -15.06
C LYS A 13 -2.68 9.39 -15.54
N TRP A 14 -2.00 10.49 -15.32
CA TRP A 14 -2.43 11.81 -15.74
C TRP A 14 -1.32 12.51 -16.51
N ALA A 15 -1.66 13.08 -17.67
CA ALA A 15 -0.74 13.86 -18.48
C ALA A 15 -1.29 15.31 -18.59
N PRO A 16 -0.74 16.28 -17.84
CA PRO A 16 -1.08 17.68 -18.06
C PRO A 16 -0.74 18.07 -19.51
N ASN A 17 -1.64 18.79 -20.18
CA ASN A 17 -1.57 19.16 -21.60
C ASN A 17 -1.63 18.03 -22.64
N GLY A 18 -1.90 16.78 -22.25
CA GLY A 18 -2.00 15.67 -23.20
C GLY A 18 -0.68 15.26 -23.86
N ASN A 19 0.45 15.85 -23.45
CA ASN A 19 1.78 15.49 -23.93
C ASN A 19 2.50 14.58 -22.92
N ASN A 20 2.18 13.28 -23.00
CA ASN A 20 2.75 12.22 -22.16
C ASN A 20 4.30 12.16 -22.21
N ARG A 21 4.90 12.75 -23.26
CA ARG A 21 6.35 12.73 -23.47
C ARG A 21 7.13 13.79 -22.71
N GLU A 22 6.47 14.87 -22.29
CA GLU A 22 7.12 15.96 -21.54
C GLU A 22 6.73 15.96 -20.07
N GLN A 23 5.45 15.72 -19.77
CA GLN A 23 4.94 15.71 -18.40
C GLN A 23 3.93 14.60 -18.19
N GLN A 24 4.20 13.73 -17.21
CA GLN A 24 3.26 12.71 -16.78
C GLN A 24 3.36 12.51 -15.27
N LEU A 25 2.20 12.36 -14.64
CA LEU A 25 2.07 11.95 -13.25
C LEU A 25 1.46 10.55 -13.25
N THR A 26 2.15 9.61 -12.62
CA THR A 26 1.63 8.28 -12.31
C THR A 26 1.45 8.18 -10.81
N LEU A 27 0.24 7.89 -10.38
CA LEU A 27 -0.08 7.54 -9.01
C LEU A 27 -0.47 6.06 -8.99
N SER A 28 0.08 5.29 -8.08
CA SER A 28 -0.34 3.92 -7.83
C SER A 28 -0.52 3.68 -6.35
N GLY A 29 -1.47 2.84 -5.98
CA GLY A 29 -1.65 2.42 -4.60
C GLY A 29 -2.21 1.01 -4.54
N GLU A 30 -1.91 0.34 -3.45
CA GLU A 30 -2.35 -1.01 -3.16
C GLU A 30 -2.75 -1.08 -1.70
N TYR A 31 -3.82 -1.81 -1.43
CA TYR A 31 -4.36 -2.04 -0.10
C TYR A 31 -4.65 -3.53 0.05
N LEU A 32 -4.15 -4.10 1.13
CA LEU A 32 -4.23 -5.51 1.50
C LEU A 32 -4.92 -5.59 2.85
N TYR A 33 -5.94 -6.45 2.95
CA TYR A 33 -6.64 -6.73 4.18
C TYR A 33 -6.93 -8.23 4.25
N GLY A 34 -6.45 -8.90 5.29
CA GLY A 34 -6.72 -10.31 5.55
C GLY A 34 -7.31 -10.53 6.93
N ASP A 35 -8.45 -11.22 6.97
CA ASP A 35 -9.02 -11.80 8.19
C ASP A 35 -8.80 -13.31 8.26
N GLU A 36 -8.64 -13.80 9.50
CA GLU A 36 -8.65 -15.24 9.83
C GLU A 36 -7.53 -16.08 9.20
N LEU A 37 -6.36 -15.50 8.91
CA LEU A 37 -5.25 -16.12 8.15
C LEU A 37 -4.58 -17.36 8.79
N ASN A 38 -4.96 -17.80 10.00
CA ASN A 38 -4.41 -19.04 10.58
C ASN A 38 -5.23 -19.62 11.75
N GLN A 39 -5.38 -20.95 11.79
CA GLN A 39 -5.95 -21.73 12.90
C GLN A 39 -5.07 -21.77 14.18
N PHE A 40 -3.89 -21.15 14.15
CA PHE A 40 -2.95 -21.00 15.27
C PHE A 40 -2.62 -19.54 15.60
N ALA A 41 -3.13 -18.59 14.81
CA ALA A 41 -3.15 -17.18 15.17
C ALA A 41 -4.34 -16.96 16.11
N ALA A 42 -4.20 -16.11 17.12
CA ALA A 42 -5.32 -15.83 18.00
C ALA A 42 -6.47 -15.28 17.15
N SER A 43 -7.71 -15.59 17.50
CA SER A 43 -8.92 -15.32 16.71
C SER A 43 -9.25 -13.82 16.49
N ASP A 44 -8.26 -12.93 16.60
CA ASP A 44 -8.34 -11.47 16.46
C ASP A 44 -7.19 -10.88 15.61
N ASP A 45 -6.31 -11.70 15.02
CA ASP A 45 -5.16 -11.23 14.23
C ASP A 45 -5.60 -10.71 12.83
N THR A 46 -5.95 -9.43 12.77
CA THR A 46 -6.18 -8.72 11.50
C THR A 46 -4.84 -8.30 10.92
N ASN A 47 -4.57 -8.67 9.66
CA ASN A 47 -3.36 -8.26 8.95
C ASN A 47 -3.76 -7.25 7.88
N GLU A 48 -3.36 -5.99 8.06
CA GLU A 48 -3.60 -4.93 7.08
C GLU A 48 -2.29 -4.33 6.60
N GLY A 49 -2.28 -3.90 5.34
CA GLY A 49 -1.11 -3.21 4.80
C GLY A 49 -1.46 -2.47 3.54
N TRP A 50 -0.81 -1.33 3.33
CA TRP A 50 -1.07 -0.50 2.18
C TRP A 50 0.18 0.24 1.74
N TYR A 51 0.24 0.56 0.45
CA TYR A 51 1.22 1.50 -0.06
C TYR A 51 0.61 2.43 -1.08
N VAL A 52 1.23 3.59 -1.21
CA VAL A 52 0.98 4.55 -2.27
C VAL A 52 2.32 5.02 -2.84
N SER A 53 2.40 5.12 -4.16
CA SER A 53 3.52 5.72 -4.85
C SER A 53 3.07 6.74 -5.87
N GLY A 54 3.81 7.84 -5.94
CA GLY A 54 3.66 8.87 -6.95
C GLY A 54 4.96 9.08 -7.69
N VAL A 55 4.91 9.02 -9.01
CA VAL A 55 6.03 9.33 -9.91
C VAL A 55 5.62 10.48 -10.81
N TYR A 56 6.36 11.57 -10.72
CA TYR A 56 6.18 12.75 -11.54
C TYR A 56 7.36 12.92 -12.51
N GLN A 57 7.06 12.96 -13.79
CA GLN A 57 8.00 13.28 -14.84
C GLN A 57 7.82 14.74 -15.23
N PHE A 58 8.87 15.54 -15.07
CA PHE A 58 8.88 16.98 -15.38
C PHE A 58 9.72 17.33 -16.61
N ALA A 59 10.55 16.39 -17.09
CA ALA A 59 11.25 16.50 -18.35
C ALA A 59 11.26 15.16 -19.08
N PRO A 60 11.50 15.12 -20.41
CA PRO A 60 11.50 13.87 -21.19
C PRO A 60 12.46 12.78 -20.69
N GLN A 61 13.46 13.19 -19.90
CA GLN A 61 14.54 12.35 -19.40
C GLN A 61 14.68 12.39 -17.86
N TRP A 62 13.82 13.14 -17.16
CA TRP A 62 13.87 13.27 -15.70
C TRP A 62 12.52 13.01 -15.05
N SER A 63 12.51 12.07 -14.11
CA SER A 63 11.39 11.78 -13.24
C SER A 63 11.84 11.76 -11.78
N ALA A 64 10.94 12.16 -10.90
CA ALA A 64 11.08 12.05 -9.46
C ALA A 64 9.93 11.21 -8.92
N GLY A 65 10.22 10.31 -8.00
CA GLY A 65 9.22 9.42 -7.42
C GLY A 65 9.35 9.31 -5.92
N VAL A 66 8.21 9.16 -5.25
CA VAL A 66 8.12 8.86 -3.83
C VAL A 66 7.17 7.68 -3.63
N ARG A 67 7.50 6.81 -2.69
CA ARG A 67 6.63 5.73 -2.21
C ARG A 67 6.58 5.78 -0.70
N TYR A 68 5.38 5.67 -0.17
CA TYR A 68 5.12 5.49 1.25
C TYR A 68 4.21 4.28 1.42
N GLY A 69 4.44 3.49 2.46
CA GLY A 69 3.61 2.36 2.75
C GLY A 69 3.76 1.98 4.21
N GLU A 70 2.69 1.42 4.74
CA GLU A 70 2.57 0.98 6.12
C GLU A 70 1.97 -0.41 6.12
N VAL A 71 2.45 -1.25 7.01
CA VAL A 71 2.03 -2.63 7.13
C VAL A 71 1.86 -2.88 8.62
N ASP A 72 0.62 -3.03 9.04
CA ASP A 72 0.24 -3.43 10.38
C ASP A 72 0.05 -4.95 10.38
N LEU A 73 1.18 -5.63 10.58
CA LEU A 73 1.18 -7.02 11.00
C LEU A 73 1.02 -6.99 12.51
N GLN A 74 -0.07 -7.52 13.03
CA GLN A 74 -0.20 -7.77 14.45
C GLN A 74 0.78 -8.91 14.78
N GLU A 75 2.03 -8.54 15.08
CA GLU A 75 3.01 -9.44 15.64
C GLU A 75 2.45 -9.87 16.99
N ALA A 76 2.30 -11.19 17.21
CA ALA A 76 1.96 -11.77 18.50
C ALA A 76 3.12 -11.48 19.48
N HIS A 77 3.19 -10.23 19.93
CA HIS A 77 4.08 -9.78 20.95
C HIS A 77 3.49 -10.28 22.26
N GLY A 78 4.10 -11.37 22.76
CA GLY A 78 4.01 -11.73 24.15
C GLY A 78 4.28 -10.47 24.99
N ASP A 79 3.25 -10.09 25.73
CA ASP A 79 3.35 -9.44 27.02
C ASP A 79 3.82 -7.98 27.00
N HIS A 80 2.81 -7.09 27.02
CA HIS A 80 2.77 -5.81 27.74
C HIS A 80 2.95 -4.50 26.93
N PHE A 81 1.88 -3.70 26.88
CA PHE A 81 1.89 -2.31 26.43
C PHE A 81 2.43 -1.36 27.51
N HIS A 82 3.13 -0.30 27.13
CA HIS A 82 3.09 0.98 27.85
C HIS A 82 3.35 2.14 26.88
N ASN A 83 2.56 3.20 27.01
CA ASN A 83 2.73 4.48 26.33
C ASN A 83 3.63 5.37 27.18
N GLN A 84 4.62 6.03 26.57
CA GLN A 84 5.32 7.15 27.19
C GLN A 84 5.48 8.30 26.21
#